data_AF-A0A2A4WUF8-F1
#
_entry.id   AF-A0A2A4WUF8-F1
#
_cell.length_a   1.000
_cell.length_b   1.000
_cell.length_c   1.000
_cell.angle_alpha   90.00
_cell.angle_beta   90.00
_cell.angle_gamma   90.00
#
_symmetry.space_group_name_H-M   'P 1'
#
loop_
_entity.id
_entity.type
_entity.pdbx_description
1 polymer ?
#
loop_
_entity_poly.entity_id
_entity_poly.type
_entity_poly.pdbx_seq_one_letter_code
_entity_poly.pdbx_strand_id
1 'polypeptide(L)'
;MNQIMSSYEIADLIISVTGQMDSLFNYWMSASFAVLVSSYIGKEHFNYSITFSISVLYFLASVMFVARYYAMSTLIVYYTELAGTSLPAQFVTASPIIGITRMPTFLVGFITTEAYLWNSYIRNRRQGQNS
;
A
#
# COMPACT_ATOMS: atom_id res chain seq x y z
N MET A 1 -36.08 -12.41 -1.95
CA MET A 1 -35.77 -12.43 -3.39
C MET A 1 -34.26 -12.50 -3.48
N ASN A 2 -33.70 -13.72 -3.53
CA ASN A 2 -32.25 -13.93 -3.58
C ASN A 2 -31.78 -13.58 -4.99
N GLN A 3 -31.29 -12.35 -5.18
CA GLN A 3 -30.57 -11.98 -6.40
C GLN A 3 -29.26 -12.78 -6.41
N ILE A 4 -29.31 -13.93 -7.08
CA ILE A 4 -28.10 -14.61 -7.55
C ILE A 4 -27.55 -13.65 -8.61
N MET A 5 -26.52 -12.87 -8.25
CA MET A 5 -25.75 -12.13 -9.26
C MET A 5 -25.34 -13.13 -10.35
N SER A 6 -25.45 -12.72 -11.61
CA SER A 6 -24.94 -13.51 -12.71
C SER A 6 -23.44 -13.74 -12.51
N SER A 7 -22.93 -14.92 -12.82
CA SER A 7 -21.49 -15.22 -12.73
C SER A 7 -20.62 -14.21 -13.47
N TYR A 8 -21.16 -13.56 -14.50
CA TYR A 8 -20.53 -12.45 -15.21
C TYR A 8 -20.38 -11.17 -14.35
N GLU A 9 -21.41 -10.79 -13.61
CA GLU A 9 -21.39 -9.60 -12.74
C GLU A 9 -20.38 -9.78 -11.59
N ILE A 10 -20.27 -11.00 -11.07
CA ILE A 10 -19.27 -11.34 -10.04
C ILE A 10 -17.85 -11.25 -10.61
N ALA A 11 -17.62 -11.78 -11.82
CA ALA A 11 -16.31 -11.72 -12.46
C ALA A 11 -15.90 -10.25 -12.74
N ASP A 12 -16.82 -9.43 -13.25
CA ASP A 12 -16.57 -7.99 -13.49
C ASP A 12 -16.27 -7.23 -12.19
N LEU A 13 -17.02 -7.53 -11.11
CA LEU A 13 -16.76 -6.99 -9.79
C LEU A 13 -15.36 -7.35 -9.28
N ILE A 14 -14.96 -8.63 -9.38
CA ILE A 14 -13.63 -9.10 -8.94
C ILE A 14 -12.52 -8.41 -9.74
N ILE A 15 -12.69 -8.29 -11.07
CA ILE A 15 -11.72 -7.60 -11.94
C ILE A 15 -11.62 -6.13 -11.55
N SER A 16 -12.75 -5.45 -11.35
CA SER A 16 -12.81 -4.05 -10.94
C SER A 16 -12.15 -3.80 -9.59
N VAL A 17 -12.45 -4.63 -8.58
CA VAL A 17 -11.83 -4.51 -7.24
C VAL A 17 -10.33 -4.80 -7.31
N THR A 18 -9.91 -5.80 -8.10
CA THR A 18 -8.48 -6.10 -8.30
C THR A 18 -7.75 -4.92 -8.94
N GLY A 19 -8.32 -4.31 -9.98
CA GLY A 19 -7.77 -3.12 -10.63
C GLY A 19 -7.69 -1.91 -9.68
N GLN A 20 -8.67 -1.75 -8.79
CA GLN A 20 -8.61 -0.72 -7.74
C GLN A 20 -7.48 -1.00 -6.74
N MET A 21 -7.26 -2.26 -6.35
CA MET A 21 -6.14 -2.62 -5.48
C MET A 21 -4.78 -2.36 -6.14
N ASP A 22 -4.63 -2.65 -7.44
CA ASP A 22 -3.42 -2.32 -8.21
C ASP A 22 -3.17 -0.81 -8.24
N SER A 23 -4.21 -0.02 -8.51
CA SER A 23 -4.10 1.44 -8.49
C SER A 23 -3.72 1.97 -7.11
N LEU A 24 -4.29 1.41 -6.05
CA LEU A 24 -3.97 1.80 -4.67
C LEU A 24 -2.50 1.48 -4.34
N PHE A 25 -2.01 0.32 -4.77
CA PHE A 25 -0.62 -0.09 -4.57
C PHE A 25 0.35 0.81 -5.33
N ASN A 26 0.05 1.11 -6.60
CA ASN A 26 0.86 2.02 -7.41
C ASN A 26 0.89 3.44 -6.83
N TYR A 27 -0.24 3.92 -6.30
CA TYR A 27 -0.29 5.20 -5.58
C TYR A 27 0.61 5.20 -4.36
N TRP A 28 0.50 4.18 -3.49
CA TRP A 28 1.35 4.04 -2.31
C TRP A 28 2.84 3.99 -2.68
N MET A 29 3.22 3.18 -3.69
CA MET A 29 4.59 3.11 -4.21
C MET A 29 5.11 4.48 -4.65
N SER A 30 4.30 5.25 -5.39
CA SER A 30 4.68 6.59 -5.84
C SER A 30 4.90 7.56 -4.67
N ALA A 31 4.06 7.46 -3.62
CA ALA A 31 4.20 8.27 -2.41
C ALA A 31 5.48 7.91 -1.65
N SER A 32 5.82 6.62 -1.52
CA SER A 32 7.09 6.17 -0.92
C SER A 32 8.30 6.74 -1.66
N PHE A 33 8.29 6.69 -3.00
CA PHE A 33 9.35 7.29 -3.80
C PHE A 33 9.44 8.81 -3.60
N ALA A 34 8.31 9.52 -3.57
CA ALA A 34 8.29 10.95 -3.34
C ALA A 34 8.88 11.32 -1.97
N VAL A 35 8.57 10.56 -0.92
CA VAL A 35 9.11 10.75 0.43
C VAL A 35 10.62 10.49 0.46
N LEU A 36 11.10 9.43 -0.20
CA LEU A 36 12.54 9.14 -0.30
C LEU A 36 13.31 10.24 -1.04
N VAL A 37 12.80 10.66 -2.20
CA VAL A 37 13.41 11.74 -3.00
C VAL A 37 13.38 13.07 -2.24
N SER A 38 12.26 13.38 -1.59
CA SER A 38 12.14 14.56 -0.72
C SER A 38 13.19 14.51 0.39
N SER A 39 13.31 13.37 1.09
CA SER A 39 14.29 13.13 2.16
C SER A 39 15.75 13.24 1.69
N TYR A 40 16.03 12.86 0.43
CA TYR A 40 17.35 12.97 -0.18
C TYR A 40 17.70 14.42 -0.56
N ILE A 41 16.79 15.13 -1.21
CA ILE A 41 17.00 16.51 -1.69
C ILE A 41 16.95 17.50 -0.52
N GLY A 42 15.97 17.35 0.37
CA GLY A 42 15.71 18.27 1.48
C GLY A 42 16.64 18.11 2.68
N LYS A 43 17.68 17.27 2.61
CA LYS A 43 18.57 16.98 3.76
C LYS A 43 19.11 18.27 4.39
N GLU A 44 19.38 19.33 3.62
CA GLU A 44 19.97 20.57 4.15
C GLU A 44 18.94 21.53 4.77
N HIS A 45 17.64 21.29 4.56
CA HIS A 45 16.54 22.14 5.03
C HIS A 45 15.56 21.43 5.98
N PHE A 46 15.74 20.13 6.24
CA PHE A 46 14.86 19.40 7.16
C PHE A 46 15.15 19.71 8.62
N ASN A 47 14.28 20.55 9.20
CA ASN A 47 14.12 20.66 10.64
C ASN A 47 13.34 19.46 11.20
N TYR A 48 13.57 19.14 12.48
CA TYR A 48 12.93 18.03 13.20
C TYR A 48 11.41 17.99 13.00
N SER A 49 10.74 19.14 13.09
CA SER A 49 9.29 19.24 12.92
C SER A 49 8.80 18.83 11.54
N ILE A 50 9.58 19.09 10.49
CA ILE A 50 9.20 18.73 9.11
C ILE A 50 9.38 17.24 8.89
N THR A 51 10.52 16.66 9.33
CA THR A 51 10.74 15.21 9.25
C THR A 51 9.67 14.44 10.03
N PHE A 52 9.34 14.92 11.24
CA PHE A 52 8.29 14.31 12.05
C PHE A 52 6.93 14.40 11.36
N SER A 53 6.59 15.55 10.77
CA SER A 53 5.34 15.71 10.03
C SER A 53 5.25 14.77 8.82
N ILE A 54 6.33 14.64 8.02
CA ILE A 54 6.37 13.73 6.88
C ILE A 54 6.25 12.27 7.32
N SER A 55 6.95 11.87 8.38
CA SER A 55 6.84 10.51 8.95
C SER A 55 5.41 10.21 9.43
N VAL A 56 4.77 11.12 10.18
CA VAL A 56 3.38 10.93 10.62
C VAL A 56 2.42 10.84 9.43
N LEU A 57 2.57 11.71 8.42
CA LEU A 57 1.73 11.67 7.22
C LEU A 57 1.93 10.38 6.42
N TYR A 58 3.18 9.94 6.26
CA TYR A 58 3.51 8.70 5.57
C TYR A 58 3.00 7.46 6.33
N PHE A 59 3.10 7.47 7.66
CA PHE A 59 2.53 6.45 8.53
C PHE A 59 1.00 6.37 8.38
N LEU A 60 0.30 7.51 8.48
CA LEU A 60 -1.15 7.56 8.31
C LEU A 60 -1.58 7.09 6.91
N ALA A 61 -0.87 7.53 5.87
CA ALA A 61 -1.12 7.08 4.50
C ALA A 61 -0.93 5.55 4.35
N SER A 62 0.10 4.99 5.00
CA SER A 62 0.37 3.55 5.02
C SER A 62 -0.69 2.77 5.79
N VAL A 63 -1.19 3.30 6.91
CA VAL A 63 -2.31 2.71 7.65
C VAL A 63 -3.60 2.73 6.82
N MET A 64 -3.90 3.86 6.15
CA MET A 64 -5.05 3.97 5.25
C MET A 64 -4.96 2.97 4.09
N PHE A 65 -3.75 2.78 3.53
CA PHE A 65 -3.50 1.78 2.51
C PHE A 65 -3.84 0.37 3.01
N VAL A 66 -3.32 -0.03 4.18
CA VAL A 66 -3.57 -1.36 4.77
C VAL A 66 -5.05 -1.56 5.06
N ALA A 67 -5.73 -0.57 5.64
CA ALA A 67 -7.16 -0.66 5.94
C ALA A 67 -8.01 -0.85 4.67
N ARG A 68 -7.72 -0.07 3.61
CA ARG A 68 -8.37 -0.18 2.30
C ARG A 68 -8.08 -1.51 1.63
N TYR A 69 -6.83 -1.95 1.68
CA TYR A 69 -6.40 -3.24 1.13
C TYR A 69 -7.13 -4.41 1.81
N TYR A 70 -7.23 -4.39 3.15
CA TYR A 70 -7.93 -5.41 3.90
C TYR A 70 -9.43 -5.42 3.58
N ALA A 71 -10.09 -4.26 3.55
CA ALA A 71 -11.50 -4.15 3.20
C ALA A 71 -11.79 -4.69 1.78
N MET A 72 -10.95 -4.35 0.79
CA MET A 72 -11.07 -4.88 -0.58
C MET A 72 -10.79 -6.38 -0.64
N SER A 73 -9.81 -6.88 0.10
CA SER A 73 -9.52 -8.32 0.17
C SER A 73 -10.68 -9.11 0.78
N THR A 74 -11.30 -8.61 1.84
CA THR A 74 -12.49 -9.24 2.45
C THR A 74 -13.66 -9.27 1.48
N LEU A 75 -13.87 -8.18 0.71
CA LEU A 75 -14.90 -8.15 -0.33
C LEU A 75 -14.65 -9.20 -1.42
N ILE A 76 -13.42 -9.32 -1.91
CA ILE A 76 -13.07 -10.35 -2.91
C ILE A 76 -13.39 -11.75 -2.35
N VAL A 77 -12.93 -12.07 -1.14
CA VAL A 77 -13.17 -13.38 -0.50
C VAL A 77 -14.68 -13.65 -0.39
N TYR A 78 -15.43 -12.69 0.15
CA TYR A 78 -16.89 -12.82 0.31
C TYR A 78 -17.60 -13.11 -1.01
N TYR A 79 -17.32 -12.34 -2.07
CA TYR A 79 -17.95 -12.56 -3.38
C TYR A 79 -17.48 -13.84 -4.06
N THR A 80 -16.21 -14.25 -3.88
CA THR A 80 -15.73 -15.53 -4.39
C THR A 80 -16.39 -16.73 -3.70
N GLU A 81 -16.64 -16.64 -2.39
CA GLU A 81 -17.36 -17.68 -1.63
C GLU A 81 -18.83 -17.76 -2.05
N LEU A 82 -19.51 -16.62 -2.26
CA LEU A 82 -20.89 -16.59 -2.76
C LEU A 82 -21.01 -17.16 -4.18
N ALA A 83 -19.99 -16.99 -5.02
CA ALA A 83 -20.00 -17.48 -6.39
C ALA A 83 -19.75 -18.99 -6.50
N GLY A 84 -19.18 -19.63 -5.46
CA GLY A 84 -18.93 -21.07 -5.43
C GLY A 84 -18.19 -21.59 -6.68
N THR A 85 -18.67 -22.71 -7.22
CA THR A 85 -18.12 -23.39 -8.41
C THR A 85 -18.37 -22.67 -9.75
N SER A 86 -19.06 -21.52 -9.74
CA SER A 86 -19.43 -20.81 -10.97
C SER A 86 -18.32 -19.91 -11.54
N LEU A 87 -17.27 -19.64 -10.75
CA LEU A 87 -16.09 -18.90 -11.21
C LEU A 87 -15.03 -19.85 -11.80
N PRO A 88 -14.36 -19.48 -12.91
CA PRO A 88 -13.25 -20.26 -13.45
C PRO A 88 -12.13 -20.42 -12.41
N ALA A 89 -11.55 -21.63 -12.29
CA ALA A 89 -10.49 -21.96 -11.32
C ALA A 89 -9.24 -21.04 -11.40
N GLN A 90 -9.03 -20.39 -12.56
CA GLN A 90 -7.97 -19.42 -12.81
C GLN A 90 -8.15 -18.14 -11.97
N PHE A 91 -9.39 -17.73 -11.70
CA PHE A 91 -9.69 -16.56 -10.85
C PHE A 91 -9.44 -16.86 -9.37
N VAL A 92 -9.75 -18.08 -8.93
CA VAL A 92 -9.52 -18.53 -7.55
C VAL A 92 -8.03 -18.67 -7.25
N THR A 93 -7.21 -19.04 -8.24
CA THR A 93 -5.76 -19.22 -8.09
C THR A 93 -4.93 -17.95 -8.28
N ALA A 94 -5.45 -16.91 -8.97
CA ALA A 94 -4.76 -15.63 -9.11
C ALA A 94 -4.83 -14.74 -7.85
N SER A 95 -5.94 -14.80 -7.12
CA SER A 95 -6.18 -14.00 -5.89
C SER A 95 -5.07 -14.15 -4.82
N PRO A 96 -4.59 -15.37 -4.48
CA PRO A 96 -3.50 -15.57 -3.51
C PRO A 96 -2.14 -15.01 -3.97
N ILE A 97 -1.80 -15.12 -5.26
CA ILE A 97 -0.47 -14.73 -5.79
C ILE A 97 -0.26 -13.22 -5.68
N ILE A 98 -1.34 -12.46 -5.86
CA ILE A 98 -1.37 -11.02 -5.71
C ILE A 98 -1.15 -10.60 -4.24
N GLY A 99 -1.72 -11.33 -3.28
CA GLY A 99 -1.49 -11.10 -1.86
C GLY A 99 -0.07 -11.42 -1.39
N ILE A 100 0.50 -12.52 -1.91
CA ILE A 100 1.83 -13.01 -1.53
C ILE A 100 2.95 -12.06 -1.97
N THR A 101 2.78 -11.37 -3.10
CA THR A 101 3.80 -10.44 -3.63
C THR A 101 3.67 -9.04 -3.03
N ARG A 102 2.45 -8.53 -2.82
CA ARG A 102 2.24 -7.15 -2.36
C ARG A 102 2.59 -6.92 -0.89
N MET A 103 2.33 -7.87 0.00
CA MET A 103 2.60 -7.70 1.44
C MET A 103 4.10 -7.59 1.75
N PRO A 104 4.99 -8.45 1.22
CA PRO A 104 6.43 -8.27 1.38
C PRO A 104 6.93 -6.94 0.80
N THR A 105 6.47 -6.54 -0.38
CA THR A 105 6.87 -5.25 -0.98
C THR A 105 6.41 -4.08 -0.13
N PHE A 106 5.19 -4.14 0.43
CA PHE A 106 4.70 -3.12 1.35
C PHE A 106 5.59 -2.99 2.60
N LEU A 107 5.87 -4.11 3.27
CA LEU A 107 6.69 -4.12 4.48
C LEU A 107 8.10 -3.58 4.21
N VAL A 108 8.74 -4.05 3.13
CA VAL A 108 10.08 -3.60 2.75
C VAL A 108 10.07 -2.11 2.42
N GLY A 109 9.12 -1.63 1.62
CA GLY A 109 9.05 -0.21 1.24
C GLY A 109 8.71 0.70 2.42
N PHE A 110 7.81 0.28 3.30
CA PHE A 110 7.49 1.03 4.53
C PHE A 110 8.69 1.15 5.45
N ILE A 111 9.34 0.03 5.79
CA ILE A 111 10.50 -0.01 6.68
C ILE A 111 11.66 0.80 6.08
N THR A 112 11.94 0.62 4.79
CA THR A 112 13.05 1.33 4.13
C THR A 112 12.82 2.84 4.12
N THR A 113 11.59 3.28 3.87
CA THR A 113 11.25 4.72 3.81
C THR A 113 11.37 5.37 5.19
N GLU A 114 10.82 4.76 6.23
CA GLU A 114 10.92 5.26 7.61
C GLU A 114 12.37 5.24 8.12
N ALA A 115 13.09 4.14 7.89
CA ALA A 115 14.49 4.03 8.29
C ALA A 115 15.37 5.09 7.60
N TYR A 116 15.10 5.36 6.32
CA TYR A 116 15.83 6.37 5.55
C TYR A 116 15.55 7.80 6.05
N LEU A 117 14.27 8.13 6.28
CA LEU A 117 13.84 9.40 6.88
C LEU A 117 14.56 9.66 8.20
N TRP A 118 14.57 8.65 9.09
CA TRP A 118 15.17 8.77 10.41
C TRP A 118 16.70 8.86 10.35
N ASN A 119 17.34 8.08 9.49
CA ASN A 119 18.78 8.13 9.29
C ASN A 119 19.24 9.47 8.72
N SER A 120 18.49 10.03 7.76
CA SER A 120 18.76 11.37 7.20
C SER A 120 18.71 12.44 8.30
N TYR A 121 17.70 12.39 9.16
CA TYR A 121 17.58 13.30 10.32
C TYR A 121 18.76 13.18 11.30
N ILE A 122 19.11 11.97 11.75
CA ILE A 122 20.23 11.78 12.70
C ILE A 122 21.54 12.30 12.10
N ARG A 123 21.78 12.06 10.82
CA ARG A 123 23.00 12.48 10.14
C ARG A 123 23.12 14.00 10.07
N ASN A 124 22.03 14.70 9.76
CA ASN A 124 22.00 16.17 9.75
C ASN A 124 22.27 16.76 11.13
N ARG A 125 21.71 16.16 12.19
CA ARG A 125 21.92 16.63 13.57
C ARG A 125 23.38 16.52 14.02
N ARG A 126 24.10 15.48 13.57
CA ARG A 126 25.53 15.30 13.85
C ARG A 126 26.42 16.29 13.11
N GLN A 127 26.03 16.71 11.91
CA GLN A 127 26.79 17.70 11.15
C GLN A 127 26.65 19.11 11.74
N GLY A 128 25.46 19.48 12.22
CA GLY A 128 25.24 20.78 12.87
C GLY A 128 25.84 20.94 14.28
N GLN A 129 26.39 19.87 14.88
CA GLN A 129 27.11 19.93 16.17
C GLN A 129 28.64 20.05 16.02
N ASN A 130 29.18 19.78 14.82
CA ASN A 130 30.62 19.81 14.53
C ASN A 130 31.05 21.06 13.73
N SER A 131 30.15 22.03 13.57
CA SER A 131 30.33 23.32 12.89
C SER A 131 30.08 24.46 13.87
#